data_AF-A0A349BUA0-F1
#
_entry.id   AF-A0A349BUA0-F1
#
_cell.length_a   1.000
_cell.length_b   1.000
_cell.length_c   1.000
_cell.angle_alpha   90.00
_cell.angle_beta   90.00
_cell.angle_gamma   90.00
#
_symmetry.space_group_name_H-M   'P 1'
#
loop_
_entity.id
_entity.type
_entity.pdbx_description
1 polymer ?
#
loop_
_entity_poly.entity_id
_entity_poly.type
_entity_poly.pdbx_seq_one_letter_code
_entity_poly.pdbx_strand_id
1 'polypeptide(L)'
;GKKSGYGPMASLAAQMEVPKEVPLKDISDFKIIGTSRKNVDGTKIVTGQPLYGLDYSADNMLIAMIVHPPAFGMQLKSIDDSQAAGMPGIKKIFKIKTHLDNYSLGAFDNDAFNEVAVIVGATTWEVMNAKKALKTEWELSPNKKEDLDFFGSTMTVETPAGLESSNDHRKIFDEMPKKKGKIVRKDGDPEKMFSKAAKIIERSYTCPFLAHNTMEPMNFFADVTSERANLVGPIQTPEIMEGSISKRLGMDKEKIDIQMTRMGGGFGRRLYGHFMTEAAVISKEMGQPVKLIYSREDDMTQGTYRPAYHALYRAALDENNNLIAFHVKTGGIPESPLAANRFPAGAVDH
;
A
#
# COMPACT_ATOMS: atom_id res chain seq x y z
N GLY A 1 36.45 24.50 -17.46
CA GLY A 1 36.68 23.40 -16.51
C GLY A 1 36.52 23.85 -15.07
N LYS A 2 35.28 23.91 -14.55
CA LYS A 2 35.01 24.00 -13.12
C LYS A 2 34.00 22.89 -12.78
N LYS A 3 34.51 21.69 -12.50
CA LYS A 3 33.69 20.54 -12.05
C LYS A 3 34.43 19.88 -10.89
N SER A 4 33.68 19.47 -9.87
CA SER A 4 34.15 18.65 -8.74
C SER A 4 33.05 17.66 -8.37
N GLY A 5 33.39 16.57 -7.69
CA GLY A 5 32.42 15.61 -7.17
C GLY A 5 31.81 16.08 -5.84
N TYR A 6 30.69 15.47 -5.46
CA TYR A 6 30.02 15.78 -4.18
C TYR A 6 30.88 15.43 -2.97
N GLY A 7 31.68 14.36 -3.01
CA GLY A 7 32.55 13.94 -1.90
C GLY A 7 33.54 15.02 -1.46
N PRO A 8 34.43 15.49 -2.36
CA PRO A 8 35.36 16.59 -2.03
C PRO A 8 34.66 17.87 -1.56
N MET A 9 33.50 18.21 -2.15
CA MET A 9 32.72 19.37 -1.75
C MET A 9 32.11 19.21 -0.35
N ALA A 10 31.60 18.02 -0.01
CA ALA A 10 31.04 17.71 1.30
C ALA A 10 32.13 17.72 2.38
N SER A 11 33.31 17.14 2.09
CA SER A 11 34.45 17.17 3.02
C SER A 11 34.92 18.60 3.32
N LEU A 12 34.93 19.50 2.33
CA LEU A 12 35.23 20.91 2.54
C LEU A 12 34.12 21.63 3.32
N ALA A 13 32.85 21.38 2.97
CA ALA A 13 31.72 21.99 3.66
C ALA A 13 31.67 21.60 5.14
N ALA A 14 32.05 20.37 5.49
CA ALA A 14 32.11 19.90 6.88
C ALA A 14 33.16 20.64 7.74
N GLN A 15 34.13 21.31 7.11
CA GLN A 15 35.13 22.14 7.81
C GLN A 15 34.66 23.59 8.01
N MET A 16 33.56 23.99 7.36
CA MET A 16 33.02 25.34 7.49
C MET A 16 32.19 25.46 8.76
N GLU A 17 32.19 26.64 9.39
CA GLU A 17 31.25 26.92 10.47
C GLU A 17 29.81 26.84 9.96
N VAL A 18 28.95 26.12 10.69
CA VAL A 18 27.53 26.04 10.38
C VAL A 18 26.90 27.43 10.56
N PRO A 19 26.36 28.06 9.50
CA PRO A 19 25.75 29.37 9.63
C PRO A 19 24.58 29.33 10.61
N LYS A 20 24.54 30.25 11.57
CA LYS A 20 23.44 30.36 12.54
C LYS A 20 22.15 30.89 11.89
N GLU A 21 22.31 31.72 10.88
CA GLU A 21 21.22 32.29 10.09
C GLU A 21 21.53 32.08 8.61
N VAL A 22 20.60 31.42 7.91
CA VAL A 22 20.65 31.25 6.47
C VAL A 22 19.49 32.04 5.89
N PRO A 23 19.74 33.18 5.22
CA PRO A 23 18.66 33.92 4.57
C PRO A 23 18.04 33.02 3.50
N LEU A 24 16.73 32.83 3.59
CA LEU A 24 15.98 32.12 2.56
C LEU A 24 15.89 33.01 1.31
N LYS A 25 15.84 32.39 0.14
CA LYS A 25 15.57 33.11 -1.11
C LYS A 25 14.18 33.73 -1.06
N ASP A 26 14.08 34.98 -1.51
CA ASP A 26 12.77 35.60 -1.73
C ASP A 26 12.00 34.84 -2.82
N ILE A 27 10.66 34.84 -2.72
CA ILE A 27 9.79 34.16 -3.70
C ILE A 27 10.08 34.68 -5.12
N SER A 28 10.39 35.97 -5.26
CA SER A 28 10.77 36.60 -6.53
C SER A 28 12.06 36.04 -7.14
N ASP A 29 12.93 35.42 -6.33
CA ASP A 29 14.19 34.82 -6.78
C ASP A 29 14.03 33.36 -7.20
N PHE A 30 12.84 32.78 -7.03
CA PHE A 30 12.57 31.41 -7.43
C PHE A 30 12.58 31.29 -8.95
N LYS A 31 13.57 30.56 -9.47
CA LYS A 31 13.67 30.28 -10.91
C LYS A 31 12.81 29.09 -11.35
N ILE A 32 12.44 28.18 -10.45
CA ILE A 32 11.73 26.94 -10.77
C ILE A 32 10.33 26.93 -10.18
N ILE A 33 10.22 27.16 -8.86
CA ILE A 33 8.94 27.20 -8.14
C ILE A 33 8.07 28.31 -8.74
N GLY A 34 6.79 28.01 -8.98
CA GLY A 34 5.84 28.95 -9.60
C GLY A 34 5.97 29.07 -11.13
N THR A 35 6.87 28.31 -11.77
CA THR A 35 7.06 28.33 -13.24
C THR A 35 6.74 26.98 -13.88
N SER A 36 6.25 26.98 -15.12
CA SER A 36 6.06 25.76 -15.90
C SER A 36 7.41 25.18 -16.34
N ARG A 37 7.61 23.88 -16.09
CA ARG A 37 8.84 23.14 -16.43
C ARG A 37 8.48 21.82 -17.10
N LYS A 38 9.33 21.37 -18.02
CA LYS A 38 9.19 20.05 -18.65
C LYS A 38 9.59 18.97 -17.65
N ASN A 39 8.90 17.82 -17.71
CA ASN A 39 9.25 16.64 -16.93
C ASN A 39 10.63 16.13 -17.36
N VAL A 40 11.51 15.83 -16.39
CA VAL A 40 12.89 15.35 -16.63
C VAL A 40 12.93 14.03 -17.39
N ASP A 41 11.90 13.18 -17.25
CA ASP A 41 11.75 11.93 -18.00
C ASP A 41 10.77 12.06 -19.18
N GLY A 42 10.26 13.26 -19.45
CA GLY A 42 9.20 13.51 -20.43
C GLY A 42 9.51 12.89 -21.79
N THR A 43 10.71 13.13 -22.33
CA THR A 43 11.16 12.55 -23.60
C THR A 43 11.18 11.02 -23.55
N LYS A 44 11.77 10.43 -22.50
CA LYS A 44 11.88 8.97 -22.36
C LYS A 44 10.51 8.30 -22.36
N ILE A 45 9.53 8.90 -21.69
CA ILE A 45 8.14 8.43 -21.62
C ILE A 45 7.50 8.44 -23.02
N VAL A 46 7.52 9.59 -23.71
CA VAL A 46 6.81 9.72 -24.99
C VAL A 46 7.47 8.95 -26.13
N THR A 47 8.74 8.57 -25.98
CA THR A 47 9.44 7.70 -26.93
C THR A 47 9.38 6.21 -26.58
N GLY A 48 8.70 5.82 -25.50
CA GLY A 48 8.57 4.43 -25.09
C GLY A 48 9.88 3.77 -24.64
N GLN A 49 10.79 4.53 -24.01
CA GLN A 49 11.97 3.94 -23.38
C GLN A 49 11.54 3.01 -22.22
N PRO A 50 12.25 1.90 -21.98
CA PRO A 50 11.95 0.98 -20.89
C PRO A 50 12.25 1.66 -19.55
N LEU A 51 11.20 1.99 -18.81
CA LEU A 51 11.29 2.74 -17.55
C LEU A 51 10.54 2.07 -16.41
N TYR A 52 9.59 1.19 -16.72
CA TYR A 52 8.65 0.61 -15.79
C TYR A 52 9.14 -0.75 -15.29
N GLY A 53 8.59 -1.24 -14.18
CA GLY A 53 9.03 -2.52 -13.61
C GLY A 53 8.79 -3.70 -14.55
N LEU A 54 7.70 -3.66 -15.32
CA LEU A 54 7.42 -4.68 -16.33
C LEU A 54 8.44 -4.71 -17.48
N ASP A 55 9.07 -3.57 -17.78
CA ASP A 55 10.12 -3.47 -18.81
C ASP A 55 11.45 -4.08 -18.34
N TYR A 56 11.63 -4.26 -17.02
CA TYR A 56 12.86 -4.81 -16.46
C TYR A 56 13.05 -6.28 -16.85
N SER A 57 14.29 -6.62 -17.21
CA SER A 57 14.70 -7.98 -17.56
C SER A 57 16.14 -8.23 -17.09
N ALA A 58 16.42 -9.46 -16.69
CA ALA A 58 17.76 -9.95 -16.42
C ALA A 58 17.95 -11.30 -17.11
N ASP A 59 19.21 -11.67 -17.34
CA ASP A 59 19.56 -12.96 -17.93
C ASP A 59 19.08 -14.11 -17.03
N ASN A 60 18.56 -15.17 -17.65
CA ASN A 60 18.05 -16.37 -16.98
C ASN A 60 16.90 -16.13 -15.98
N MET A 61 16.24 -14.97 -16.07
CA MET A 61 15.10 -14.64 -15.23
C MET A 61 13.88 -15.51 -15.56
N LEU A 62 13.22 -16.02 -14.52
CA LEU A 62 11.92 -16.70 -14.62
C LEU A 62 10.75 -15.74 -14.41
N ILE A 63 9.57 -16.12 -14.89
CA ILE A 63 8.32 -15.41 -14.60
C ILE A 63 7.60 -16.13 -13.47
N ALA A 64 7.10 -15.36 -12.50
CA ALA A 64 6.21 -15.85 -11.47
C ALA A 64 4.85 -15.14 -11.52
N MET A 65 3.80 -15.90 -11.23
CA MET A 65 2.46 -15.38 -10.96
C MET A 65 1.89 -16.09 -9.73
N ILE A 66 1.03 -15.40 -8.99
CA ILE A 66 0.41 -15.95 -7.78
C ILE A 66 -1.10 -16.12 -7.94
N VAL A 67 -1.70 -16.99 -7.14
CA VAL A 67 -3.15 -17.15 -7.02
C VAL A 67 -3.57 -16.76 -5.61
N HIS A 68 -4.38 -15.72 -5.53
CA HIS A 68 -4.99 -15.27 -4.29
C HIS A 68 -6.26 -16.06 -3.98
N PRO A 69 -6.65 -16.15 -2.69
CA PRO A 69 -8.00 -16.57 -2.31
C PRO A 69 -9.09 -15.78 -3.06
N PRO A 70 -10.24 -16.41 -3.36
CA PRO A 70 -11.27 -15.81 -4.21
C PRO A 70 -12.13 -14.76 -3.47
N ALA A 71 -12.01 -14.66 -2.14
CA ALA A 71 -12.76 -13.73 -1.31
C ALA A 71 -12.03 -13.44 0.01
N PHE A 72 -12.33 -12.30 0.61
CA PHE A 72 -11.97 -12.01 1.99
C PHE A 72 -12.58 -13.02 2.97
N GLY A 73 -11.83 -13.34 4.02
CA GLY A 73 -12.22 -14.39 4.97
C GLY A 73 -11.92 -15.81 4.49
N MET A 74 -11.21 -15.96 3.36
CA MET A 74 -10.70 -17.26 2.89
C MET A 74 -9.17 -17.30 2.88
N GLN A 75 -8.62 -18.49 3.07
CA GLN A 75 -7.19 -18.79 2.94
C GLN A 75 -6.94 -20.04 2.09
N LEU A 76 -5.72 -20.15 1.58
CA LEU A 76 -5.28 -21.32 0.81
C LEU A 76 -5.22 -22.56 1.72
N LYS A 77 -5.96 -23.59 1.36
CA LYS A 77 -5.93 -24.88 2.04
C LYS A 77 -4.91 -25.81 1.38
N SER A 78 -5.07 -26.04 0.07
CA SER A 78 -4.23 -26.95 -0.69
C SER A 78 -4.16 -26.56 -2.17
N ILE A 79 -3.16 -27.11 -2.86
CA ILE A 79 -2.98 -27.01 -4.30
C ILE A 79 -2.98 -28.42 -4.90
N ASP A 80 -3.64 -28.59 -6.04
CA ASP A 80 -3.50 -29.74 -6.92
C ASP A 80 -2.91 -29.24 -8.24
N ASP A 81 -1.61 -29.47 -8.40
CA ASP A 81 -0.82 -29.03 -9.54
C ASP A 81 -0.59 -30.15 -10.56
N SER A 82 -1.24 -31.31 -10.42
CA SER A 82 -1.03 -32.49 -11.27
C SER A 82 -1.16 -32.20 -12.77
N GLN A 83 -2.07 -31.29 -13.14
CA GLN A 83 -2.23 -30.84 -14.52
C GLN A 83 -1.25 -29.71 -14.88
N ALA A 84 -1.08 -28.73 -14.00
CA ALA A 84 -0.34 -27.50 -14.28
C ALA A 84 1.18 -27.70 -14.29
N ALA A 85 1.71 -28.59 -13.45
CA ALA A 85 3.14 -28.85 -13.32
C ALA A 85 3.75 -29.48 -14.58
N GLY A 86 2.97 -30.25 -15.34
CA GLY A 86 3.40 -30.86 -16.60
C GLY A 86 3.30 -29.94 -17.82
N MET A 87 2.81 -28.70 -17.66
CA MET A 87 2.64 -27.79 -18.78
C MET A 87 3.99 -27.23 -19.27
N PRO A 88 4.12 -26.92 -20.58
CA PRO A 88 5.36 -26.39 -21.14
C PRO A 88 5.89 -25.19 -20.38
N GLY A 89 7.20 -25.16 -20.14
CA GLY A 89 7.91 -24.05 -19.52
C GLY A 89 7.73 -23.90 -18.01
N ILE A 90 6.83 -24.65 -17.37
CA ILE A 90 6.64 -24.60 -15.91
C ILE A 90 7.83 -25.25 -15.21
N LYS A 91 8.37 -24.54 -14.21
CA LYS A 91 9.53 -24.97 -13.43
C LYS A 91 9.12 -25.50 -12.06
N LYS A 92 8.20 -24.80 -11.40
CA LYS A 92 7.74 -25.17 -10.06
C LYS A 92 6.39 -24.53 -9.76
N ILE A 93 5.57 -25.26 -9.01
CA ILE A 93 4.34 -24.75 -8.39
C ILE A 93 4.43 -25.08 -6.90
N PHE A 94 4.18 -24.08 -6.05
CA PHE A 94 4.36 -24.23 -4.61
C PHE A 94 3.58 -23.15 -3.85
N LYS A 95 3.58 -23.24 -2.52
CA LYS A 95 2.98 -22.23 -1.63
C LYS A 95 4.06 -21.39 -0.99
N ILE A 96 3.79 -20.11 -0.79
CA ILE A 96 4.63 -19.23 0.02
C ILE A 96 3.79 -18.52 1.07
N LYS A 97 4.45 -18.13 2.16
CA LYS A 97 3.96 -17.05 3.03
C LYS A 97 4.74 -15.77 2.75
N THR A 98 4.04 -14.64 2.64
CA THR A 98 4.63 -13.30 2.50
C THR A 98 5.37 -12.91 3.78
N HIS A 99 4.69 -13.04 4.93
CA HIS A 99 5.19 -12.79 6.29
C HIS A 99 5.25 -14.10 7.11
N LEU A 100 6.14 -14.14 8.09
CA LEU A 100 6.25 -15.28 9.02
C LEU A 100 5.09 -15.26 10.05
N ASP A 101 4.71 -16.40 10.62
CA ASP A 101 3.54 -16.50 11.53
C ASP A 101 3.65 -15.64 12.81
N ASN A 102 4.87 -15.33 13.26
CA ASN A 102 5.12 -14.47 14.43
C ASN A 102 5.71 -13.11 14.01
N TYR A 103 5.42 -12.66 12.79
CA TYR A 103 5.89 -11.39 12.28
C TYR A 103 5.05 -10.25 12.87
N SER A 104 5.68 -9.33 13.60
CA SER A 104 5.06 -8.03 13.86
C SER A 104 5.11 -7.20 12.59
N LEU A 105 3.93 -6.86 12.08
CA LEU A 105 3.71 -6.10 10.86
C LEU A 105 4.32 -4.70 11.02
N GLY A 106 5.10 -4.25 10.05
CA GLY A 106 5.55 -2.87 9.98
C GLY A 106 4.53 -1.98 9.27
N ALA A 107 4.80 -0.67 9.27
CA ALA A 107 4.02 0.27 8.47
C ALA A 107 3.99 -0.19 7.01
N PHE A 108 2.78 -0.29 6.45
CA PHE A 108 2.53 -0.75 5.08
C PHE A 108 2.84 -2.23 4.77
N ASP A 109 3.11 -3.07 5.78
CA ASP A 109 3.02 -4.54 5.67
C ASP A 109 1.55 -4.97 5.70
N ASN A 110 0.76 -4.48 4.75
CA ASN A 110 -0.63 -4.93 4.57
C ASN A 110 -0.65 -5.95 3.42
N ASP A 111 -1.01 -7.17 3.75
CA ASP A 111 -1.39 -8.22 2.82
C ASP A 111 -2.74 -8.81 3.24
N ALA A 112 -3.69 -8.90 2.31
CA ALA A 112 -4.97 -9.55 2.66
C ALA A 112 -4.81 -11.07 2.81
N PHE A 113 -3.80 -11.63 2.15
CA PHE A 113 -3.60 -13.06 1.99
C PHE A 113 -2.13 -13.41 2.18
N ASN A 114 -1.75 -13.74 3.42
CA ASN A 114 -0.36 -14.07 3.74
C ASN A 114 0.14 -15.33 3.03
N GLU A 115 -0.68 -16.39 2.91
CA GLU A 115 -0.31 -17.62 2.20
C GLU A 115 -0.96 -17.68 0.81
N VAL A 116 -0.14 -17.79 -0.23
CA VAL A 116 -0.56 -17.82 -1.64
C VAL A 116 0.10 -18.97 -2.42
N ALA A 117 -0.56 -19.42 -3.48
CA ALA A 117 0.01 -20.37 -4.43
C ALA A 117 0.80 -19.60 -5.50
N VAL A 118 1.96 -20.13 -5.88
CA VAL A 118 2.89 -19.53 -6.84
C VAL A 118 3.11 -20.49 -7.99
N ILE A 119 3.09 -19.96 -9.21
CA ILE A 119 3.48 -20.67 -10.43
C ILE A 119 4.70 -19.96 -10.99
N VAL A 120 5.79 -20.70 -11.21
CA VAL A 120 7.03 -20.18 -11.79
C VAL A 120 7.35 -20.93 -13.09
N GLY A 121 7.68 -20.19 -14.14
CA GLY A 121 7.97 -20.75 -15.45
C GLY A 121 8.83 -19.84 -16.34
N ALA A 122 9.08 -20.28 -17.57
CA ALA A 122 10.00 -19.62 -18.49
C ALA A 122 9.41 -18.34 -19.10
N THR A 123 8.13 -18.37 -19.52
CA THR A 123 7.49 -17.21 -20.17
C THR A 123 6.18 -16.81 -19.51
N THR A 124 5.77 -15.56 -19.69
CA THR A 124 4.49 -15.03 -19.18
C THR A 124 3.30 -15.82 -19.70
N TRP A 125 3.33 -16.24 -20.96
CA TRP A 125 2.23 -16.99 -21.57
C TRP A 125 2.08 -18.40 -20.96
N GLU A 126 3.18 -19.11 -20.79
CA GLU A 126 3.19 -20.45 -20.18
C GLU A 126 2.68 -20.39 -18.73
N VAL A 127 3.23 -19.48 -17.92
CA VAL A 127 2.83 -19.30 -16.52
C VAL A 127 1.36 -18.91 -16.40
N MET A 128 0.86 -18.02 -17.27
CA MET A 128 -0.55 -17.63 -17.29
C MET A 128 -1.47 -18.81 -17.62
N ASN A 129 -1.09 -19.68 -18.56
CA ASN A 129 -1.89 -20.86 -18.90
C ASN A 129 -1.86 -21.91 -17.79
N ALA A 130 -0.71 -22.14 -17.16
CA ALA A 130 -0.61 -23.03 -16.00
C ALA A 130 -1.40 -22.50 -14.80
N LYS A 131 -1.38 -21.19 -14.56
CA LYS A 131 -2.21 -20.55 -13.54
C LYS A 131 -3.70 -20.81 -13.76
N LYS A 132 -4.19 -20.79 -15.01
CA LYS A 132 -5.60 -21.13 -15.34
C LYS A 132 -5.93 -22.62 -15.11
N ALA A 133 -4.94 -23.50 -15.24
CA ALA A 133 -5.11 -24.94 -15.05
C ALA A 133 -4.91 -25.40 -13.60
N LEU A 134 -4.25 -24.59 -12.76
CA LEU A 134 -4.00 -24.90 -11.36
C LEU A 134 -5.32 -25.00 -10.59
N LYS A 135 -5.49 -26.09 -9.85
CA LYS A 135 -6.62 -26.26 -8.94
C LYS A 135 -6.17 -25.90 -7.52
N THR A 136 -7.00 -25.12 -6.85
CA THR A 136 -6.75 -24.64 -5.49
C THR A 136 -7.99 -24.91 -4.64
N GLU A 137 -7.80 -25.48 -3.46
CA GLU A 137 -8.84 -25.53 -2.44
C GLU A 137 -8.66 -24.39 -1.45
N TRP A 138 -9.77 -23.82 -1.03
CA TRP A 138 -9.83 -22.70 -0.10
C TRP A 138 -10.67 -23.10 1.11
N GLU A 139 -10.32 -22.56 2.27
CA GLU A 139 -11.10 -22.71 3.50
C GLU A 139 -11.31 -21.35 4.16
N LEU A 140 -12.23 -21.28 5.12
CA LEU A 140 -12.44 -20.06 5.89
C LEU A 140 -11.21 -19.77 6.75
N SER A 141 -10.73 -18.53 6.68
CA SER A 141 -9.70 -18.06 7.59
C SER A 141 -10.23 -18.02 9.03
N PRO A 142 -9.41 -18.39 10.02
CA PRO A 142 -9.74 -18.19 11.42
C PRO A 142 -9.69 -16.69 11.77
N ASN A 143 -10.14 -16.35 12.98
CA ASN A 143 -9.90 -15.02 13.53
C ASN A 143 -8.38 -14.82 13.65
N LYS A 144 -7.89 -13.68 13.20
CA LYS A 144 -6.47 -13.30 13.33
C LYS A 144 -6.34 -12.13 14.28
N LYS A 145 -5.26 -12.15 15.05
CA LYS A 145 -4.79 -11.02 15.85
C LYS A 145 -3.31 -10.83 15.57
N GLU A 146 -2.96 -9.67 15.06
CA GLU A 146 -1.62 -9.36 14.59
C GLU A 146 -1.20 -8.01 15.15
N ASP A 147 0.05 -7.90 15.60
CA ASP A 147 0.60 -6.64 16.08
C ASP A 147 1.22 -5.87 14.92
N LEU A 148 0.75 -4.64 14.73
CA LEU A 148 1.23 -3.69 13.74
C LEU A 148 2.00 -2.57 14.45
N ASP A 149 3.28 -2.42 14.13
CA ASP A 149 4.07 -1.23 14.46
C ASP A 149 3.90 -0.18 13.35
N PHE A 150 3.24 0.92 13.70
CA PHE A 150 3.06 2.05 12.81
C PHE A 150 3.90 3.22 13.31
N PHE A 151 5.14 3.32 12.80
CA PHE A 151 6.11 4.37 13.14
C PHE A 151 6.38 4.47 14.66
N GLY A 152 6.66 3.32 15.30
CA GLY A 152 6.97 3.24 16.73
C GLY A 152 5.74 3.20 17.64
N SER A 153 4.53 3.17 17.07
CA SER A 153 3.29 2.94 17.81
C SER A 153 2.74 1.57 17.48
N THR A 154 2.76 0.65 18.44
CA THR A 154 2.19 -0.69 18.27
C THR A 154 0.68 -0.69 18.50
N MET A 155 -0.06 -1.34 17.59
CA MET A 155 -1.48 -1.62 17.74
C MET A 155 -1.79 -3.06 17.36
N THR A 156 -2.72 -3.70 18.08
CA THR A 156 -3.23 -5.02 17.69
C THR A 156 -4.38 -4.85 16.69
N VAL A 157 -4.22 -5.46 15.52
CA VAL A 157 -5.23 -5.54 14.47
C VAL A 157 -5.96 -6.88 14.61
N GLU A 158 -7.29 -6.84 14.67
CA GLU A 158 -8.12 -8.03 14.71
C GLU A 158 -8.87 -8.18 13.37
N THR A 159 -8.67 -9.31 12.70
CA THR A 159 -9.38 -9.65 11.47
C THR A 159 -10.33 -10.80 11.78
N PRO A 160 -11.66 -10.59 11.72
CA PRO A 160 -12.62 -11.62 12.06
C PRO A 160 -12.62 -12.76 11.04
N ALA A 161 -12.99 -13.95 11.49
CA ALA A 161 -13.28 -15.09 10.63
C ALA A 161 -14.57 -14.87 9.82
N GLY A 162 -14.70 -15.62 8.74
CA GLY A 162 -15.91 -15.64 7.91
C GLY A 162 -15.86 -14.65 6.75
N LEU A 163 -16.78 -14.83 5.80
CA LEU A 163 -16.82 -14.05 4.58
C LEU A 163 -17.33 -12.63 4.84
N GLU A 164 -16.79 -11.67 4.10
CA GLU A 164 -17.27 -10.30 4.10
C GLU A 164 -18.28 -10.04 2.98
N SER A 165 -19.25 -9.16 3.23
CA SER A 165 -20.22 -8.74 2.23
C SER A 165 -20.56 -7.27 2.36
N SER A 166 -20.89 -6.62 1.24
CA SER A 166 -21.37 -5.23 1.25
C SER A 166 -22.66 -5.06 2.07
N ASN A 167 -23.50 -6.10 2.16
CA ASN A 167 -24.71 -6.07 2.99
C ASN A 167 -24.36 -5.99 4.48
N ASP A 168 -23.40 -6.79 4.93
CA ASP A 168 -23.02 -6.81 6.35
C ASP A 168 -22.27 -5.54 6.74
N HIS A 169 -21.41 -5.01 5.85
CA HIS A 169 -20.77 -3.71 6.05
C HIS A 169 -21.78 -2.56 6.17
N ARG A 170 -22.85 -2.57 5.35
CA ARG A 170 -23.93 -1.58 5.47
C ARG A 170 -24.63 -1.66 6.83
N LYS A 171 -24.98 -2.86 7.30
CA LYS A 171 -25.56 -3.04 8.64
C LYS A 171 -24.64 -2.50 9.73
N ILE A 172 -23.33 -2.77 9.63
CA ILE A 172 -22.33 -2.21 10.56
C ILE A 172 -22.33 -0.68 10.51
N PHE A 173 -22.33 -0.09 9.32
CA PHE A 173 -22.36 1.36 9.15
C PHE A 173 -23.67 2.02 9.61
N ASP A 174 -24.80 1.32 9.56
CA ASP A 174 -26.07 1.84 10.08
C ASP A 174 -26.13 1.79 11.62
N GLU A 175 -25.51 0.78 12.23
CA GLU A 175 -25.55 0.56 13.68
C GLU A 175 -24.47 1.33 14.45
N MET A 176 -23.25 1.43 13.91
CA MET A 176 -22.11 2.03 14.61
C MET A 176 -22.31 3.52 14.99
N PRO A 177 -22.92 4.38 14.14
CA PRO A 177 -23.21 5.76 14.49
C PRO A 177 -24.18 5.93 15.66
N LYS A 178 -24.97 4.92 16.01
CA LYS A 178 -25.89 4.95 17.17
C LYS A 178 -25.17 4.72 18.51
N LYS A 179 -23.98 4.12 18.48
CA LYS A 179 -23.16 3.80 19.67
C LYS A 179 -22.28 4.98 20.09
N LYS A 180 -21.88 5.09 21.36
CA LYS A 180 -20.94 6.15 21.80
C LYS A 180 -19.59 6.00 21.07
N GLY A 181 -19.13 7.07 20.42
CA GLY A 181 -17.84 7.10 19.72
C GLY A 181 -16.71 7.67 20.57
N LYS A 182 -15.46 7.43 20.15
CA LYS A 182 -14.28 8.11 20.69
C LYS A 182 -14.28 9.56 20.21
N ILE A 183 -14.22 10.51 21.15
CA ILE A 183 -14.08 11.94 20.84
C ILE A 183 -12.59 12.20 20.58
N VAL A 184 -12.26 12.66 19.37
CA VAL A 184 -10.87 13.02 19.01
C VAL A 184 -10.62 14.53 19.07
N ARG A 185 -11.68 15.34 19.03
CA ARG A 185 -11.65 16.79 19.20
C ARG A 185 -13.02 17.28 19.64
N LYS A 186 -13.04 18.29 20.51
CA LYS A 186 -14.23 19.04 20.92
C LYS A 186 -13.79 20.48 21.20
N ASP A 187 -14.31 21.42 20.43
CA ASP A 187 -14.10 22.85 20.63
C ASP A 187 -15.39 23.46 21.20
N GLY A 188 -15.29 24.23 22.29
CA GLY A 188 -16.44 24.83 22.97
C GLY A 188 -17.49 23.83 23.48
N ASP A 189 -18.77 24.24 23.44
CA ASP A 189 -19.92 23.40 23.78
C ASP A 189 -20.90 23.26 22.59
N PRO A 190 -20.64 22.34 21.64
CA PRO A 190 -21.44 22.20 20.43
C PRO A 190 -22.91 21.92 20.71
N GLU A 191 -23.24 21.10 21.72
CA GLU A 191 -24.64 20.74 22.01
C GLU A 191 -25.46 21.93 22.52
N LYS A 192 -24.82 22.85 23.28
CA LYS A 192 -25.44 24.14 23.65
C LYS A 192 -25.70 25.03 22.44
N MET A 193 -24.87 24.95 21.40
CA MET A 193 -25.09 25.71 20.17
C MET A 193 -26.14 25.04 19.26
N PHE A 194 -26.20 23.70 19.23
CA PHE A 194 -27.29 22.96 18.56
C PHE A 194 -28.67 23.29 19.15
N SER A 195 -28.79 23.49 20.47
CA SER A 195 -30.07 23.86 21.09
C SER A 195 -30.56 25.29 20.76
N LYS A 196 -29.66 26.15 20.26
CA LYS A 196 -29.95 27.50 19.78
C LYS A 196 -30.19 27.58 18.27
N ALA A 197 -30.05 26.47 17.56
CA ALA A 197 -30.14 26.47 16.11
C ALA A 197 -31.56 26.81 15.65
N ALA A 198 -31.68 27.74 14.71
CA ALA A 198 -32.93 27.95 13.97
C ALA A 198 -33.19 26.79 13.00
N LYS A 199 -32.12 26.16 12.50
CA LYS A 199 -32.20 25.00 11.61
C LYS A 199 -31.06 24.03 11.87
N ILE A 200 -31.39 22.73 11.92
CA ILE A 200 -30.40 21.65 11.99
C ILE A 200 -30.47 20.85 10.70
N ILE A 201 -29.32 20.64 10.06
CA ILE A 201 -29.16 19.76 8.91
C ILE A 201 -28.35 18.55 9.35
N GLU A 202 -28.92 17.37 9.19
CA GLU A 202 -28.25 16.10 9.46
C GLU A 202 -28.22 15.25 8.19
N ARG A 203 -27.04 14.74 7.80
CA ARG A 203 -26.85 13.90 6.61
C ARG A 203 -25.78 12.85 6.85
N SER A 204 -26.02 11.65 6.34
CA SER A 204 -25.04 10.58 6.25
C SER A 204 -24.46 10.51 4.83
N TYR A 205 -23.16 10.24 4.75
CA TYR A 205 -22.43 10.03 3.51
C TYR A 205 -21.63 8.73 3.61
N THR A 206 -21.54 8.01 2.50
CA THR A 206 -20.79 6.76 2.43
C THR A 206 -19.80 6.79 1.27
N CYS A 207 -18.72 6.03 1.41
CA CYS A 207 -17.77 5.73 0.36
C CYS A 207 -17.55 4.21 0.35
N PRO A 208 -17.64 3.52 -0.79
CA PRO A 208 -17.31 2.11 -0.86
C PRO A 208 -15.78 1.91 -0.77
N PHE A 209 -15.36 0.66 -0.69
CA PHE A 209 -13.97 0.32 -1.02
C PHE A 209 -13.66 0.78 -2.43
N LEU A 210 -12.47 1.33 -2.62
CA LEU A 210 -12.05 1.80 -3.93
C LEU A 210 -10.69 1.20 -4.29
N ALA A 211 -10.68 0.48 -5.41
CA ALA A 211 -9.46 0.03 -6.05
C ALA A 211 -8.65 1.21 -6.57
N HIS A 212 -7.33 1.10 -6.47
CA HIS A 212 -6.38 2.10 -6.96
C HIS A 212 -6.29 2.08 -8.49
N ASN A 213 -6.49 0.90 -9.09
CA ASN A 213 -6.56 0.66 -10.53
C ASN A 213 -5.41 1.33 -11.29
N THR A 214 -4.17 1.08 -10.85
CA THR A 214 -2.97 1.61 -11.51
C THR A 214 -2.84 1.03 -12.90
N MET A 215 -2.41 1.81 -13.91
CA MET A 215 -2.28 1.31 -15.28
C MET A 215 -1.29 0.13 -15.37
N GLU A 216 -0.21 0.19 -14.61
CA GLU A 216 0.72 -0.92 -14.42
C GLU A 216 0.29 -1.78 -13.21
N PRO A 217 0.00 -3.09 -13.39
CA PRO A 217 -0.24 -4.02 -12.30
C PRO A 217 0.97 -4.18 -11.36
N MET A 218 0.75 -4.73 -10.16
CA MET A 218 1.86 -5.02 -9.25
C MET A 218 2.84 -6.00 -9.89
N ASN A 219 4.13 -5.68 -9.74
CA ASN A 219 5.21 -6.48 -10.26
C ASN A 219 6.49 -6.14 -9.49
N PHE A 220 7.42 -7.09 -9.43
CA PHE A 220 8.74 -6.84 -8.88
C PHE A 220 9.74 -7.86 -9.42
N PHE A 221 10.97 -7.43 -9.69
CA PHE A 221 12.09 -8.32 -9.96
C PHE A 221 12.89 -8.58 -8.68
N ALA A 222 13.26 -9.83 -8.44
CA ALA A 222 14.20 -10.19 -7.39
C ALA A 222 15.24 -11.21 -7.89
N ASP A 223 16.48 -11.03 -7.45
CA ASP A 223 17.59 -11.98 -7.57
C ASP A 223 18.22 -12.17 -6.19
N VAL A 224 17.83 -13.25 -5.51
CA VAL A 224 18.24 -13.56 -4.15
C VAL A 224 19.23 -14.72 -4.15
N THR A 225 20.43 -14.46 -3.64
CA THR A 225 21.48 -15.44 -3.39
C THR A 225 21.71 -15.62 -1.89
N SER A 226 22.68 -16.46 -1.51
CA SER A 226 23.13 -16.56 -0.12
C SER A 226 23.82 -15.28 0.39
N GLU A 227 24.30 -14.43 -0.51
CA GLU A 227 25.12 -13.26 -0.17
C GLU A 227 24.33 -11.95 -0.22
N ARG A 228 23.38 -11.83 -1.14
CA ARG A 228 22.64 -10.58 -1.40
C ARG A 228 21.24 -10.83 -1.94
N ALA A 229 20.38 -9.82 -1.80
CA ALA A 229 19.09 -9.73 -2.47
C ALA A 229 19.06 -8.46 -3.31
N ASN A 230 19.07 -8.60 -4.64
CA ASN A 230 18.88 -7.47 -5.56
C ASN A 230 17.43 -7.43 -5.99
N LEU A 231 16.81 -6.27 -5.84
CA LEU A 231 15.40 -6.03 -6.03
C LEU A 231 15.22 -4.83 -6.94
N VAL A 232 14.43 -4.96 -8.01
CA VAL A 232 14.14 -3.85 -8.92
C VAL A 232 12.65 -3.77 -9.20
N GLY A 233 12.04 -2.61 -8.92
CA GLY A 233 10.63 -2.44 -9.22
C GLY A 233 9.95 -1.18 -8.72
N PRO A 234 8.64 -1.06 -8.98
CA PRO A 234 7.88 0.14 -8.69
C PRO A 234 7.32 0.13 -7.25
N ILE A 235 7.95 0.87 -6.34
CA ILE A 235 7.57 1.03 -4.91
C ILE A 235 7.71 2.49 -4.44
N GLN A 236 6.87 2.94 -3.50
CA GLN A 236 6.92 4.30 -2.94
C GLN A 236 7.66 4.38 -1.60
N THR A 237 7.86 3.26 -0.94
CA THR A 237 8.34 3.11 0.46
C THR A 237 9.46 2.06 0.57
N PRO A 238 10.51 2.09 -0.28
CA PRO A 238 11.52 1.03 -0.31
C PRO A 238 12.21 0.82 1.05
N GLU A 239 12.57 1.91 1.74
CA GLU A 239 13.26 1.87 3.04
C GLU A 239 12.41 1.20 4.14
N ILE A 240 11.09 1.44 4.14
CA ILE A 240 10.18 0.83 5.12
C ILE A 240 10.11 -0.68 4.86
N MET A 241 9.93 -1.06 3.59
CA MET A 241 9.71 -2.44 3.19
C MET A 241 10.99 -3.30 3.22
N GLU A 242 12.18 -2.70 3.25
CA GLU A 242 13.46 -3.40 3.43
C GLU A 242 13.46 -4.26 4.71
N GLY A 243 12.83 -3.78 5.79
CA GLY A 243 12.69 -4.55 7.04
C GLY A 243 11.94 -5.85 6.86
N SER A 244 10.91 -5.86 6.01
CA SER A 244 10.09 -7.03 5.71
C SER A 244 10.88 -8.08 4.93
N ILE A 245 11.67 -7.64 3.94
CA ILE A 245 12.59 -8.51 3.19
C ILE A 245 13.65 -9.09 4.12
N SER A 246 14.31 -8.24 4.93
CA SER A 246 15.36 -8.64 5.87
C SER A 246 14.88 -9.76 6.80
N LYS A 247 13.75 -9.56 7.48
CA LYS A 247 13.15 -10.56 8.36
C LYS A 247 12.74 -11.82 7.59
N ARG A 248 12.15 -11.67 6.40
CA ARG A 248 11.63 -12.81 5.62
C ARG A 248 12.72 -13.68 5.00
N LEU A 249 13.84 -13.08 4.61
CA LEU A 249 15.00 -13.77 4.05
C LEU A 249 15.99 -14.22 5.12
N GLY A 250 15.93 -13.66 6.33
CA GLY A 250 16.94 -13.85 7.38
C GLY A 250 18.28 -13.22 7.00
N MET A 251 18.23 -12.05 6.38
CA MET A 251 19.38 -11.37 5.77
C MET A 251 19.50 -9.95 6.33
N ASP A 252 20.74 -9.51 6.60
CA ASP A 252 21.02 -8.14 7.05
C ASP A 252 20.62 -7.12 5.97
N LYS A 253 20.17 -5.93 6.39
CA LYS A 253 19.69 -4.87 5.49
C LYS A 253 20.75 -4.44 4.48
N GLU A 254 22.02 -4.41 4.88
CA GLU A 254 23.16 -4.03 4.03
C GLU A 254 23.39 -4.98 2.85
N LYS A 255 22.78 -6.18 2.88
CA LYS A 255 22.83 -7.16 1.78
C LYS A 255 21.62 -7.05 0.84
N ILE A 256 20.71 -6.11 1.11
CA ILE A 256 19.47 -5.92 0.35
C ILE A 256 19.61 -4.61 -0.44
N ASP A 257 19.57 -4.70 -1.76
CA ASP A 257 19.56 -3.55 -2.66
C ASP A 257 18.19 -3.44 -3.32
N ILE A 258 17.47 -2.33 -3.07
CA ILE A 258 16.15 -2.06 -3.63
C ILE A 258 16.23 -0.87 -4.58
N GLN A 259 16.20 -1.14 -5.88
CA GLN A 259 16.20 -0.13 -6.93
C GLN A 259 14.77 0.17 -7.40
N MET A 260 14.46 1.46 -7.52
CA MET A 260 13.14 1.90 -7.96
C MET A 260 13.09 2.11 -9.47
N THR A 261 12.07 1.54 -10.10
CA THR A 261 11.69 1.88 -11.47
C THR A 261 10.66 3.01 -11.49
N ARG A 262 10.41 3.59 -12.66
CA ARG A 262 9.25 4.45 -12.85
C ARG A 262 7.98 3.63 -12.63
N MET A 263 6.96 4.23 -12.04
CA MET A 263 5.70 3.55 -11.71
C MET A 263 4.59 3.95 -12.67
N GLY A 264 3.82 2.98 -13.19
CA GLY A 264 2.60 3.21 -13.98
C GLY A 264 1.38 3.55 -13.12
N GLY A 265 1.57 4.42 -12.13
CA GLY A 265 0.59 4.77 -11.10
C GLY A 265 0.86 4.11 -9.75
N GLY A 266 0.40 4.76 -8.68
CA GLY A 266 0.48 4.26 -7.31
C GLY A 266 -0.80 4.58 -6.54
N PHE A 267 -1.18 5.86 -6.44
CA PHE A 267 -2.41 6.33 -5.78
C PHE A 267 -2.57 5.85 -4.32
N GLY A 268 -1.47 5.43 -3.67
CA GLY A 268 -1.47 4.79 -2.35
C GLY A 268 -1.19 3.28 -2.39
N ARG A 269 -1.46 2.59 -3.51
CA ARG A 269 -1.27 1.14 -3.64
C ARG A 269 0.17 0.69 -3.43
N ARG A 270 1.11 1.47 -3.94
CA ARG A 270 2.56 1.17 -3.91
C ARG A 270 3.25 1.69 -2.65
N LEU A 271 2.48 2.15 -1.65
CA LEU A 271 2.99 2.27 -0.28
C LEU A 271 3.17 0.88 0.35
N TYR A 272 2.35 -0.09 -0.05
CA TYR A 272 2.35 -1.46 0.48
C TYR A 272 3.20 -2.37 -0.38
N GLY A 273 4.27 -2.95 0.18
CA GLY A 273 5.28 -3.67 -0.59
C GLY A 273 5.24 -5.20 -0.49
N HIS A 274 4.13 -5.82 -0.08
CA HIS A 274 4.05 -7.28 0.04
C HIS A 274 4.48 -8.02 -1.24
N PHE A 275 4.12 -7.51 -2.42
CA PHE A 275 4.53 -8.09 -3.71
C PHE A 275 6.06 -8.06 -3.95
N MET A 276 6.77 -7.11 -3.34
CA MET A 276 8.24 -7.09 -3.36
C MET A 276 8.81 -8.20 -2.46
N THR A 277 8.24 -8.39 -1.27
CA THR A 277 8.60 -9.47 -0.35
C THR A 277 8.31 -10.84 -0.97
N GLU A 278 7.17 -11.01 -1.63
CA GLU A 278 6.82 -12.21 -2.38
C GLU A 278 7.85 -12.53 -3.46
N ALA A 279 8.23 -11.54 -4.30
CA ALA A 279 9.24 -11.73 -5.34
C ALA A 279 10.58 -12.21 -4.76
N ALA A 280 11.02 -11.63 -3.64
CA ALA A 280 12.24 -12.06 -2.94
C ALA A 280 12.16 -13.50 -2.45
N VAL A 281 11.04 -13.88 -1.82
CA VAL A 281 10.81 -15.25 -1.33
C VAL A 281 10.81 -16.25 -2.48
N ILE A 282 10.14 -15.92 -3.58
CA ILE A 282 10.05 -16.78 -4.76
C ILE A 282 11.44 -16.95 -5.39
N SER A 283 12.21 -15.86 -5.55
CA SER A 283 13.58 -15.93 -6.07
C SER A 283 14.47 -16.80 -5.19
N LYS A 284 14.41 -16.64 -3.86
CA LYS A 284 15.15 -17.48 -2.91
C LYS A 284 14.79 -18.95 -3.02
N GLU A 285 13.50 -19.28 -3.11
CA GLU A 285 13.00 -20.65 -3.25
C GLU A 285 13.41 -21.29 -4.59
N MET A 286 13.53 -20.49 -5.64
CA MET A 286 13.96 -20.94 -6.97
C MET A 286 15.47 -20.99 -7.12
N GLY A 287 16.22 -20.24 -6.31
CA GLY A 287 17.66 -20.03 -6.49
C GLY A 287 18.00 -19.34 -7.80
N GLN A 288 17.09 -18.54 -8.35
CA GLN A 288 17.20 -17.89 -9.66
C GLN A 288 16.53 -16.50 -9.66
N PRO A 289 16.93 -15.59 -10.56
CA PRO A 289 16.24 -14.34 -10.76
C PRO A 289 14.79 -14.57 -11.19
N VAL A 290 13.85 -13.82 -10.61
CA VAL A 290 12.41 -13.94 -10.86
C VAL A 290 11.80 -12.55 -11.06
N LYS A 291 10.96 -12.40 -12.08
CA LYS A 291 10.00 -11.29 -12.18
C LYS A 291 8.61 -11.79 -11.82
N LEU A 292 8.12 -11.35 -10.67
CA LEU A 292 6.74 -11.52 -10.25
C LEU A 292 5.86 -10.53 -11.00
N ILE A 293 4.76 -11.01 -11.56
CA ILE A 293 3.76 -10.19 -12.26
C ILE A 293 2.38 -10.58 -11.75
N TYR A 294 1.60 -9.59 -11.31
CA TYR A 294 0.17 -9.77 -11.08
C TYR A 294 -0.57 -9.55 -12.39
N SER A 295 -1.60 -10.35 -12.66
CA SER A 295 -2.56 -10.01 -13.70
C SER A 295 -3.39 -8.79 -13.28
N ARG A 296 -4.17 -8.22 -14.21
CA ARG A 296 -5.12 -7.15 -13.85
C ARG A 296 -6.13 -7.66 -12.82
N GLU A 297 -6.60 -8.88 -12.99
CA GLU A 297 -7.56 -9.52 -12.09
C GLU A 297 -6.97 -9.68 -10.69
N ASP A 298 -5.71 -10.11 -10.57
CA ASP A 298 -5.01 -10.20 -9.28
C ASP A 298 -4.88 -8.83 -8.60
N ASP A 299 -4.45 -7.81 -9.35
CA ASP A 299 -4.29 -6.45 -8.82
C ASP A 299 -5.62 -5.88 -8.29
N MET A 300 -6.72 -6.24 -8.96
CA MET A 300 -8.08 -5.84 -8.59
C MET A 300 -8.67 -6.67 -7.45
N THR A 301 -8.09 -7.80 -7.05
CA THR A 301 -8.64 -8.70 -6.01
C THR A 301 -7.71 -8.99 -4.83
N GLN A 302 -6.43 -8.60 -4.89
CA GLN A 302 -5.41 -8.88 -3.85
C GLN A 302 -5.70 -8.30 -2.45
N GLY A 303 -6.71 -7.43 -2.32
CA GLY A 303 -7.29 -7.08 -1.03
C GLY A 303 -6.82 -5.78 -0.39
N THR A 304 -5.81 -5.09 -0.94
CA THR A 304 -5.48 -3.72 -0.53
C THR A 304 -6.31 -2.68 -1.29
N TYR A 305 -7.32 -2.12 -0.62
CA TYR A 305 -8.19 -1.05 -1.12
C TYR A 305 -8.11 0.18 -0.24
N ARG A 306 -8.52 1.33 -0.78
CA ARG A 306 -8.95 2.42 0.12
C ARG A 306 -10.18 1.95 0.90
N PRO A 307 -10.19 2.12 2.24
CA PRO A 307 -11.27 1.66 3.10
C PRO A 307 -12.65 2.18 2.69
N ALA A 308 -13.69 1.42 3.03
CA ALA A 308 -15.05 1.92 2.99
C ALA A 308 -15.30 2.85 4.20
N TYR A 309 -16.05 3.93 4.00
CA TYR A 309 -16.30 4.93 5.04
C TYR A 309 -17.80 5.23 5.18
N HIS A 310 -18.20 5.61 6.39
CA HIS A 310 -19.48 6.24 6.70
C HIS A 310 -19.25 7.47 7.57
N ALA A 311 -19.90 8.59 7.24
CA ALA A 311 -19.81 9.82 8.00
C ALA A 311 -21.19 10.46 8.20
N LEU A 312 -21.59 10.62 9.46
CA LEU A 312 -22.75 11.40 9.88
C LEU A 312 -22.31 12.82 10.20
N TYR A 313 -22.85 13.79 9.47
CA TYR A 313 -22.65 15.22 9.70
C TYR A 313 -23.92 15.85 10.27
N ARG A 314 -23.74 16.68 11.30
CA ARG A 314 -24.75 17.60 11.82
C ARG A 314 -24.23 19.03 11.71
N ALA A 315 -25.05 19.94 11.20
CA ALA A 315 -24.78 21.37 11.13
C ALA A 315 -25.93 22.15 11.77
N ALA A 316 -25.62 23.05 12.69
CA ALA A 316 -26.55 24.01 13.28
C ALA A 316 -26.40 25.36 12.56
N LEU A 317 -27.52 25.90 12.08
CA LEU A 317 -27.59 27.20 11.44
C LEU A 317 -28.45 28.16 12.26
N ASP A 318 -28.06 29.43 12.31
CA ASP A 318 -28.87 30.52 12.85
C ASP A 318 -29.97 30.98 11.85
N GLU A 319 -30.75 31.98 12.22
CA GLU A 319 -31.83 32.54 11.38
C GLU A 319 -31.32 33.17 10.08
N ASN A 320 -30.05 33.57 10.04
CA ASN A 320 -29.38 34.15 8.87
C ASN A 320 -28.66 33.09 8.01
N ASN A 321 -28.80 31.80 8.35
CA ASN A 321 -28.10 30.67 7.76
C ASN A 321 -26.57 30.64 8.00
N ASN A 322 -26.07 31.34 9.02
CA ASN A 322 -24.67 31.19 9.42
C ASN A 322 -24.47 29.88 10.19
N LEU A 323 -23.34 29.22 9.97
CA LEU A 323 -22.97 28.00 10.70
C LEU A 323 -22.50 28.34 12.12
N ILE A 324 -23.24 27.87 13.13
CA ILE A 324 -22.94 28.14 14.55
C ILE A 324 -22.47 26.91 15.32
N ALA A 325 -22.65 25.71 14.77
CA ALA A 325 -22.06 24.49 15.29
C ALA A 325 -21.95 23.44 14.18
N PHE A 326 -20.94 22.60 14.27
CA PHE A 326 -20.85 21.38 13.46
C PHE A 326 -20.45 20.20 14.33
N HIS A 327 -20.90 19.01 13.94
CA HIS A 327 -20.50 17.76 14.57
C HIS A 327 -20.36 16.69 13.49
N VAL A 328 -19.26 15.94 13.55
CA VAL A 328 -18.96 14.85 12.63
C VAL A 328 -18.72 13.58 13.42
N LYS A 329 -19.41 12.52 13.02
CA LYS A 329 -19.17 11.17 13.52
C LYS A 329 -18.92 10.25 12.34
N THR A 330 -17.72 9.70 12.26
CA THR A 330 -17.31 8.88 11.12
C THR A 330 -16.49 7.68 11.55
N GLY A 331 -16.57 6.62 10.74
CA GLY A 331 -15.80 5.40 10.87
C GLY A 331 -15.62 4.75 9.50
N GLY A 332 -14.85 3.69 9.46
CA GLY A 332 -14.63 2.91 8.25
C GLY A 332 -14.24 1.48 8.55
N ILE A 333 -14.08 0.71 7.48
CA ILE A 333 -13.66 -0.68 7.50
C ILE A 333 -12.43 -0.80 6.59
N PRO A 334 -11.24 -1.18 7.10
CA PRO A 334 -10.97 -1.48 8.51
C PRO A 334 -10.69 -0.23 9.37
N GLU A 335 -10.36 0.92 8.78
CA GLU A 335 -9.88 2.11 9.50
C GLU A 335 -10.83 3.32 9.37
N SER A 336 -10.73 4.27 10.31
CA SER A 336 -11.53 5.51 10.28
C SER A 336 -10.82 6.63 9.52
N PRO A 337 -11.53 7.47 8.74
CA PRO A 337 -10.94 8.62 8.06
C PRO A 337 -10.80 9.84 9.00
N LEU A 338 -11.22 9.72 10.26
CA LEU A 338 -11.29 10.82 11.21
C LEU A 338 -9.90 11.22 11.73
N ALA A 339 -9.52 12.48 11.55
CA ALA A 339 -8.36 13.07 12.20
C ALA A 339 -8.77 14.37 12.88
N ALA A 340 -8.26 14.60 14.10
CA ALA A 340 -8.70 15.68 14.99
C ALA A 340 -8.65 17.07 14.35
N ASN A 341 -7.62 17.36 13.55
CA ASN A 341 -7.32 18.71 13.06
C ASN A 341 -7.56 18.88 11.54
N ARG A 342 -8.36 18.02 10.93
CA ARG A 342 -8.75 18.17 9.52
C ARG A 342 -9.89 19.18 9.38
N PHE A 343 -9.91 19.92 8.28
CA PHE A 343 -11.03 20.80 7.92
C PHE A 343 -12.37 20.07 8.09
N PRO A 344 -13.41 20.71 8.69
CA PRO A 344 -13.49 22.11 9.08
C PRO A 344 -13.06 22.42 10.53
N ALA A 345 -12.26 21.56 11.17
CA ALA A 345 -11.77 21.84 12.54
C ALA A 345 -11.10 23.22 12.63
N GLY A 346 -11.52 24.04 13.60
CA GLY A 346 -11.04 25.42 13.77
C GLY A 346 -11.60 26.45 12.79
N ALA A 347 -12.48 26.07 11.85
CA ALA A 347 -13.14 27.00 10.93
C ALA A 347 -14.49 27.55 11.45
N VAL A 348 -14.94 27.08 12.62
CA VAL A 348 -16.13 27.58 13.32
C VAL A 348 -15.67 28.16 14.65
N ASP A 349 -16.05 29.41 14.90
CA ASP A 349 -15.75 30.10 16.15
C ASP A 349 -16.43 29.37 17.31
N HIS A 350 -15.73 29.24 18.45
CA HIS A 350 -16.13 28.38 19.56
C HIS A 350 -16.05 29.09 20.92
#